data_AF-A0A497PDG1-F1
#
_entry.id   AF-A0A497PDG1-F1
#
_cell.length_a   1.000
_cell.length_b   1.000
_cell.length_c   1.000
_cell.angle_alpha   90.00
_cell.angle_beta   90.00
_cell.angle_gamma   90.00
#
_symmetry.space_group_name_H-M   'P 1'
#
loop_
_entity.id
_entity.type
_entity.pdbx_description
1 polymer ?
#
loop_
_entity_poly.entity_id
_entity_poly.type
_entity_poly.pdbx_seq_one_letter_code
_entity_poly.pdbx_strand_id
1 'polypeptide(L)'
;MNTNDAIFIFSLGPVQGFIAEARRLGDLDAGSRLLVKLATAAGVAIQNKVGSLIFPAKLGDDVPNKLVARVPADSVEAIAQTAQQVIQTEWQKYVSNTRQRMAANGPFTDNVWKTVWNRQVNSFWETYWAAAPENGDYHAAYDAASRAFDAAKRTRTFPQIEEGGVKDSLSGRRSALHTGDMKAQDYWAQVAKSPNITRAELRPGGRERLDAIGAIKRWGGLVKSSPSVSLIAAADFMAAAKKEKSALAMYRDIVEKSPLGDYLFPVSSDVDWPYGGDLFFLETLTPERLGDSYGLEQSDAGPLEVVRQNLRSLYRKVNSRPRPYYAIIALDGDGMGRMVNNCRTEGEHQSLSQNIIAFAGKVRPLVEKHLGHTVYAGGDDVLALAPLSTAL
;
A
#
# COMPACT_ATOMS: atom_id res chain seq x y z
N MET A 1 38.84 13.12 13.64
CA MET A 1 37.49 13.62 13.30
C MET A 1 37.70 14.81 12.39
N ASN A 2 37.23 14.74 11.15
CA ASN A 2 37.29 15.89 10.25
C ASN A 2 36.41 16.99 10.84
N THR A 3 36.96 18.18 11.00
CA THR A 3 36.26 19.36 11.55
C THR A 3 35.26 19.97 10.57
N ASN A 4 34.76 19.20 9.60
CA ASN A 4 33.90 19.67 8.52
C ASN A 4 32.77 18.69 8.19
N ASP A 5 32.28 17.96 9.20
CA ASP A 5 31.10 17.10 9.07
C ASP A 5 29.83 17.90 9.40
N ALA A 6 28.69 17.41 8.93
CA ALA A 6 27.36 17.94 9.21
C ALA A 6 26.39 16.79 9.51
N ILE A 7 25.43 17.06 10.38
CA ILE A 7 24.29 16.17 10.60
C ILE A 7 23.22 16.50 9.56
N PHE A 8 22.95 15.55 8.68
CA PHE A 8 22.01 15.66 7.57
C PHE A 8 20.74 14.88 7.87
N ILE A 9 19.59 15.50 7.63
CA ILE A 9 18.26 14.90 7.74
C ILE A 9 17.59 15.01 6.38
N PHE A 10 17.10 13.89 5.86
CA PHE A 10 16.36 13.79 4.61
C PHE A 10 15.00 13.11 4.85
N SER A 11 13.97 13.51 4.12
CA SER A 11 12.68 12.84 4.17
C SER A 11 11.94 12.85 2.84
N LEU A 12 11.20 11.77 2.59
CA LEU A 12 10.27 11.60 1.48
C LEU A 12 8.82 11.72 1.98
N GLY A 13 7.96 12.37 1.20
CA GLY A 13 6.52 12.42 1.40
C GLY A 13 5.77 12.63 0.08
N PRO A 14 4.42 12.65 0.10
CA PRO A 14 3.54 12.41 1.25
C PRO A 14 3.50 10.94 1.68
N VAL A 15 3.28 10.67 2.98
CA VAL A 15 3.26 9.29 3.55
C VAL A 15 1.84 8.83 3.86
N GLN A 16 1.26 9.24 4.98
CA GLN A 16 -0.05 8.76 5.45
C GLN A 16 -1.16 9.04 4.43
N GLY A 17 -1.21 10.27 3.90
CA GLY A 17 -2.17 10.65 2.87
C GLY A 17 -2.04 9.79 1.61
N PHE A 18 -0.82 9.48 1.19
CA PHE A 18 -0.60 8.60 0.04
C PHE A 18 -1.03 7.17 0.35
N ILE A 19 -0.61 6.58 1.48
CA ILE A 19 -0.98 5.20 1.84
C ILE A 19 -2.50 5.07 1.89
N ALA A 20 -3.19 5.94 2.63
CA ALA A 20 -4.63 5.90 2.88
C ALA A 20 -5.51 6.08 1.63
N GLU A 21 -4.99 6.63 0.54
CA GLU A 21 -5.69 6.70 -0.76
C GLU A 21 -5.81 5.31 -1.38
N ALA A 22 -6.76 4.53 -0.88
CA ALA A 22 -6.92 3.12 -1.17
C ALA A 22 -8.41 2.73 -1.15
N ARG A 23 -8.81 1.86 -2.08
CA ARG A 23 -10.13 1.21 -2.07
C ARG A 23 -10.05 -0.22 -1.58
N ARG A 24 -8.91 -0.87 -1.80
CA ARG A 24 -8.63 -2.26 -1.46
C ARG A 24 -7.37 -2.33 -0.59
N LEU A 25 -7.24 -3.44 0.15
CA LEU A 25 -6.02 -3.72 0.90
C LEU A 25 -4.78 -3.78 -0.01
N GLY A 26 -4.92 -4.30 -1.22
CA GLY A 26 -3.85 -4.27 -2.22
C GLY A 26 -3.37 -2.86 -2.59
N ASP A 27 -4.26 -1.85 -2.62
CA ASP A 27 -3.86 -0.44 -2.87
C ASP A 27 -3.07 0.14 -1.70
N LEU A 28 -3.46 -0.25 -0.48
CA LEU A 28 -2.84 0.17 0.77
C LEU A 28 -1.43 -0.44 0.88
N ASP A 29 -1.31 -1.74 0.63
CA ASP A 29 -0.04 -2.47 0.57
C ASP A 29 0.88 -1.92 -0.53
N ALA A 30 0.35 -1.69 -1.73
CA ALA A 30 1.14 -1.13 -2.82
C ALA A 30 1.67 0.27 -2.48
N GLY A 31 0.84 1.11 -1.84
CA GLY A 31 1.27 2.43 -1.36
C GLY A 31 2.39 2.34 -0.33
N SER A 32 2.22 1.49 0.70
CA SER A 32 3.24 1.23 1.73
C SER A 32 4.55 0.72 1.12
N ARG A 33 4.49 -0.32 0.28
CA ARG A 33 5.67 -0.92 -0.35
C ARG A 33 6.38 0.04 -1.29
N LEU A 34 5.64 0.88 -2.02
CA LEU A 34 6.23 1.87 -2.90
C LEU A 34 7.04 2.89 -2.10
N LEU A 35 6.49 3.42 -1.00
CA LEU A 35 7.20 4.31 -0.10
C LEU A 35 8.50 3.68 0.42
N VAL A 36 8.43 2.43 0.88
CA VAL A 36 9.61 1.68 1.31
C VAL A 36 10.64 1.57 0.17
N LYS A 37 10.23 1.22 -1.05
CA LYS A 37 11.15 1.10 -2.19
C LYS A 37 11.87 2.41 -2.50
N LEU A 38 11.14 3.53 -2.49
CA LEU A 38 11.70 4.85 -2.74
C LEU A 38 12.61 5.32 -1.58
N ALA A 39 12.20 5.11 -0.33
CA ALA A 39 13.01 5.43 0.85
C ALA A 39 14.29 4.59 0.91
N THR A 40 14.21 3.28 0.59
CA THR A 40 15.38 2.40 0.47
C THR A 40 16.32 2.87 -0.62
N ALA A 41 15.82 3.28 -1.79
CA ALA A 41 16.67 3.80 -2.87
C ALA A 41 17.46 5.04 -2.42
N ALA A 42 16.80 5.99 -1.75
CA ALA A 42 17.47 7.15 -1.16
C ALA A 42 18.48 6.76 -0.07
N GLY A 43 18.09 5.86 0.84
CA GLY A 43 18.94 5.36 1.92
C GLY A 43 20.22 4.71 1.39
N VAL A 44 20.12 3.85 0.38
CA VAL A 44 21.28 3.22 -0.28
C VAL A 44 22.18 4.26 -0.93
N ALA A 45 21.60 5.25 -1.63
CA ALA A 45 22.39 6.30 -2.27
C ALA A 45 23.17 7.15 -1.27
N ILE A 46 22.54 7.50 -0.14
CA ILE A 46 23.20 8.23 0.96
C ILE A 46 24.29 7.34 1.57
N GLN A 47 23.96 6.10 1.93
CA GLN A 47 24.89 5.15 2.56
C GLN A 47 26.14 4.90 1.69
N ASN A 48 26.00 4.82 0.37
CA ASN A 48 27.14 4.65 -0.54
C ASN A 48 28.12 5.84 -0.53
N LYS A 49 27.68 7.02 -0.09
CA LYS A 49 28.53 8.21 0.01
C LYS A 49 29.21 8.34 1.37
N VAL A 50 28.55 7.91 2.44
CA VAL A 50 28.98 8.20 3.83
C VAL A 50 29.26 6.96 4.68
N GLY A 51 29.06 5.75 4.13
CA GLY A 51 29.31 4.47 4.79
C GLY A 51 28.14 3.93 5.61
N SER A 52 27.56 4.75 6.49
CA SER A 52 26.45 4.33 7.36
C SER A 52 25.41 5.44 7.59
N LEU A 53 24.18 5.00 7.87
CA LEU A 53 23.11 5.88 8.35
C LEU A 53 23.08 5.86 9.88
N ILE A 54 22.67 6.98 10.46
CA ILE A 54 22.37 7.12 11.89
C ILE A 54 20.95 6.60 12.15
N PHE A 55 20.01 6.98 11.29
CA PHE A 55 18.62 6.52 11.32
C PHE A 55 18.11 6.30 9.88
N PRO A 56 17.49 5.16 9.56
CA PRO A 56 17.54 3.92 10.34
C PRO A 56 19.00 3.42 10.43
N ALA A 57 19.40 2.81 11.55
CA ALA A 57 20.76 2.29 11.75
C ALA A 57 21.10 1.13 10.79
N LYS A 58 20.08 0.50 10.19
CA LYS A 58 20.22 -0.51 9.14
C LYS A 58 19.08 -0.36 8.15
N LEU A 59 19.38 -0.43 6.86
CA LEU A 59 18.37 -0.60 5.83
C LEU A 59 17.86 -2.04 5.84
N GLY A 60 16.56 -2.21 6.05
CA GLY A 60 15.88 -3.50 6.11
C GLY A 60 14.68 -3.55 5.18
N ASP A 61 13.72 -4.43 5.50
CA ASP A 61 12.52 -4.62 4.69
C ASP A 61 11.49 -3.47 4.83
N ASP A 62 11.51 -2.76 5.96
CA ASP A 62 10.59 -1.65 6.27
C ASP A 62 11.39 -0.38 6.60
N VAL A 63 11.83 0.32 5.55
CA VAL A 63 12.63 1.56 5.69
C VAL A 63 11.70 2.76 5.93
N PRO A 64 11.94 3.57 6.99
CA PRO A 64 11.16 4.76 7.28
C PRO A 64 11.41 5.87 6.25
N ASN A 65 10.48 6.81 6.16
CA ASN A 65 10.56 7.92 5.23
C ASN A 65 11.49 9.06 5.70
N LYS A 66 12.10 8.95 6.89
CA LYS A 66 13.10 9.90 7.43
C LYS A 66 14.44 9.18 7.54
N LEU A 67 15.48 9.82 7.01
CA LEU A 67 16.85 9.33 6.99
C LEU A 67 17.75 10.36 7.67
N VAL A 68 18.69 9.90 8.49
CA VAL A 68 19.66 10.74 9.20
C VAL A 68 21.05 10.18 8.97
N ALA A 69 22.01 11.03 8.63
CA ALA A 69 23.39 10.63 8.41
C ALA A 69 24.37 11.74 8.82
N ARG A 70 25.59 11.34 9.18
CA ARG A 70 26.74 12.24 9.23
C ARG A 70 27.33 12.34 7.83
N VAL A 71 27.51 13.55 7.31
CA VAL A 71 28.00 13.77 5.94
C VAL A 71 29.05 14.88 5.90
N PRO A 72 29.94 14.92 4.90
CA PRO A 72 30.82 16.07 4.69
C PRO A 72 30.01 17.34 4.40
N ALA A 73 30.29 18.43 5.09
CA ALA A 73 29.51 19.67 5.02
C ALA A 73 29.48 20.29 3.62
N ASP A 74 30.57 20.14 2.86
CA ASP A 74 30.70 20.60 1.47
C ASP A 74 29.91 19.74 0.45
N SER A 75 29.45 18.56 0.87
CA SER A 75 28.82 17.56 0.00
C SER A 75 27.31 17.41 0.25
N VAL A 76 26.74 18.14 1.22
CA VAL A 76 25.32 18.04 1.64
C VAL A 76 24.37 18.16 0.44
N GLU A 77 24.53 19.20 -0.38
CA GLU A 77 23.63 19.46 -1.51
C GLU A 77 23.76 18.35 -2.58
N ALA A 78 24.98 17.95 -2.92
CA ALA A 78 25.22 16.89 -3.89
C ALA A 78 24.62 15.53 -3.44
N ILE A 79 24.71 15.22 -2.15
CA ILE A 79 24.10 14.01 -1.56
C ILE A 79 22.57 14.10 -1.63
N ALA A 80 21.98 15.25 -1.28
CA ALA A 80 20.54 15.45 -1.34
C ALA A 80 19.99 15.35 -2.79
N GLN A 81 20.67 15.97 -3.75
CA GLN A 81 20.33 15.88 -5.18
C GLN A 81 20.44 14.43 -5.69
N THR A 82 21.49 13.71 -5.29
CA THR A 82 21.65 12.28 -5.63
C THR A 82 20.49 11.46 -5.08
N ALA A 83 20.12 11.66 -3.80
CA ALA A 83 19.00 10.97 -3.17
C ALA A 83 17.66 11.25 -3.89
N GLN A 84 17.41 12.49 -4.30
CA GLN A 84 16.23 12.86 -5.07
C GLN A 84 16.21 12.21 -6.46
N GLN A 85 17.35 12.17 -7.15
CA GLN A 85 17.46 11.57 -8.49
C GLN A 85 17.20 10.06 -8.46
N VAL A 86 17.70 9.34 -7.46
CA VAL A 86 17.45 7.90 -7.34
C VAL A 86 15.99 7.58 -6.98
N ILE A 87 15.33 8.42 -6.16
CA ILE A 87 13.89 8.32 -5.92
C ILE A 87 13.14 8.45 -7.24
N GLN A 88 13.45 9.47 -8.03
CA GLN A 88 12.79 9.67 -9.32
C GLN A 88 13.04 8.50 -10.26
N THR A 89 14.26 7.97 -10.31
CA THR A 89 14.62 6.82 -11.15
C THR A 89 13.85 5.56 -10.73
N GLU A 90 13.75 5.30 -9.43
CA GLU A 90 12.98 4.17 -8.90
C GLU A 90 11.48 4.35 -9.16
N TRP A 91 10.94 5.55 -8.98
CA TRP A 91 9.55 5.90 -9.29
C TRP A 91 9.19 5.63 -10.75
N GLN A 92 10.06 6.01 -11.69
CA GLN A 92 9.83 5.84 -13.13
C GLN A 92 9.66 4.37 -13.56
N LYS A 93 10.16 3.40 -12.78
CA LYS A 93 9.91 1.98 -13.04
C LYS A 93 8.43 1.64 -12.93
N TYR A 94 7.78 2.07 -11.84
CA TYR A 94 6.36 1.83 -11.58
C TYR A 94 5.46 2.61 -12.53
N VAL A 95 5.87 3.84 -12.87
CA VAL A 95 5.22 4.67 -13.90
C VAL A 95 5.23 3.93 -15.25
N SER A 96 6.40 3.46 -15.68
CA SER A 96 6.57 2.79 -16.99
C SER A 96 5.77 1.49 -17.07
N ASN A 97 5.85 0.64 -16.03
CA ASN A 97 5.07 -0.60 -15.94
C ASN A 97 3.57 -0.33 -16.06
N THR A 98 3.08 0.69 -15.35
CA THR A 98 1.66 1.05 -15.36
C THR A 98 1.23 1.57 -16.73
N ARG A 99 2.03 2.44 -17.37
CA ARG A 99 1.74 2.95 -18.71
C ARG A 99 1.69 1.84 -19.75
N GLN A 100 2.64 0.90 -19.68
CA GLN A 100 2.64 -0.27 -20.58
C GLN A 100 1.37 -1.10 -20.38
N ARG A 101 0.99 -1.38 -19.13
CA ARG A 101 -0.23 -2.13 -18.84
C ARG A 101 -1.49 -1.39 -19.29
N MET A 102 -1.58 -0.08 -19.09
CA MET A 102 -2.72 0.71 -19.54
C MET A 102 -2.80 0.80 -21.06
N ALA A 103 -1.68 0.96 -21.76
CA ALA A 103 -1.64 0.97 -23.22
C ALA A 103 -2.11 -0.36 -23.83
N ALA A 104 -1.80 -1.49 -23.17
CA ALA A 104 -2.22 -2.81 -23.63
C ALA A 104 -3.69 -3.16 -23.32
N ASN A 105 -4.35 -2.44 -22.41
CA ASN A 105 -5.66 -2.82 -21.86
C ASN A 105 -6.72 -1.72 -21.89
N GLY A 106 -6.36 -0.51 -22.31
CA GLY A 106 -7.24 0.65 -22.33
C GLY A 106 -7.36 1.28 -23.72
N PRO A 107 -8.22 2.30 -23.84
CA PRO A 107 -8.30 3.14 -25.04
C PRO A 107 -6.96 3.80 -25.38
N PHE A 108 -6.80 4.19 -26.65
CA PHE A 108 -5.61 4.91 -27.11
C PHE A 108 -5.40 6.21 -26.31
N THR A 109 -4.17 6.47 -25.87
CA THR A 109 -3.85 7.66 -25.08
C THR A 109 -3.66 8.89 -25.97
N ASP A 110 -4.47 9.92 -25.75
CA ASP A 110 -4.37 11.20 -26.45
C ASP A 110 -3.65 12.27 -25.61
N ASN A 111 -3.70 13.53 -26.05
CA ASN A 111 -3.06 14.64 -25.34
C ASN A 111 -3.75 14.99 -24.01
N VAL A 112 -5.07 14.79 -23.90
CA VAL A 112 -5.81 15.02 -22.65
C VAL A 112 -5.33 14.02 -21.59
N TRP A 113 -5.29 12.74 -21.95
CA TRP A 113 -4.81 11.69 -21.06
C TRP A 113 -3.37 11.95 -20.61
N LYS A 114 -2.47 12.28 -21.54
CA LYS A 114 -1.05 12.57 -21.24
C LYS A 114 -0.90 13.79 -20.33
N THR A 115 -1.73 14.81 -20.51
CA THR A 115 -1.70 16.02 -19.67
C THR A 115 -2.09 15.69 -18.23
N VAL A 116 -3.21 14.98 -18.03
CA VAL A 116 -3.64 14.53 -16.69
C VAL A 116 -2.58 13.65 -16.04
N TRP A 117 -2.07 12.66 -16.79
CA TRP A 117 -1.03 11.75 -16.31
C TRP A 117 0.24 12.49 -15.85
N ASN A 118 0.83 13.30 -16.74
CA ASN A 118 2.10 13.96 -16.46
C ASN A 118 2.00 14.94 -15.29
N ARG A 119 0.90 15.69 -15.20
CA ARG A 119 0.66 16.62 -14.10
C ARG A 119 0.64 15.91 -12.75
N GLN A 120 -0.07 14.77 -12.68
CA GLN A 120 -0.21 13.99 -11.45
C GLN A 120 1.08 13.25 -11.08
N VAL A 121 1.84 12.74 -12.05
CA VAL A 121 3.02 11.89 -11.80
C VAL A 121 4.31 12.69 -11.54
N ASN A 122 4.50 13.82 -12.23
CA ASN A 122 5.79 14.51 -12.24
C ASN A 122 6.09 15.29 -10.95
N SER A 123 5.08 15.57 -10.14
CA SER A 123 5.21 16.42 -8.95
C SER A 123 4.60 15.80 -7.69
N PHE A 124 4.35 14.49 -7.72
CA PHE A 124 3.69 13.80 -6.60
C PHE A 124 4.57 13.67 -5.36
N TRP A 125 5.85 13.36 -5.57
CA TRP A 125 6.80 13.10 -4.50
C TRP A 125 7.48 14.40 -4.06
N GLU A 126 7.44 14.65 -2.76
CA GLU A 126 8.08 15.76 -2.09
C GLU A 126 9.29 15.25 -1.31
N THR A 127 10.42 15.93 -1.46
CA THR A 127 11.64 15.64 -0.69
C THR A 127 12.04 16.87 0.11
N TYR A 128 12.26 16.68 1.41
CA TYR A 128 12.71 17.72 2.32
C TYR A 128 14.04 17.32 2.93
N TRP A 129 14.95 18.26 3.10
CA TRP A 129 16.21 18.01 3.79
C TRP A 129 16.73 19.26 4.47
N ALA A 130 17.57 19.05 5.50
CA ALA A 130 18.36 20.09 6.13
C ALA A 130 19.65 19.49 6.68
N ALA A 131 20.66 20.32 6.90
CA ALA A 131 21.88 19.92 7.59
C ALA A 131 22.38 21.02 8.52
N ALA A 132 23.13 20.63 9.55
CA ALA A 132 23.84 21.56 10.43
C ALA A 132 25.28 21.06 10.68
N PRO A 133 26.29 21.95 10.67
CA PRO A 133 27.67 21.57 10.96
C PRO A 133 27.82 20.92 12.34
N GLU A 134 28.61 19.85 12.40
CA GLU A 134 28.92 19.12 13.64
C GLU A 134 30.25 19.63 14.20
N ASN A 135 30.18 20.68 15.02
CA ASN A 135 31.35 21.30 15.67
C ASN A 135 31.78 20.54 16.93
N GLY A 136 31.83 19.20 16.86
CA GLY A 136 32.17 18.32 17.99
C GLY A 136 31.02 18.06 18.98
N ASP A 137 29.84 18.66 18.78
CA ASP A 137 28.63 18.40 19.56
C ASP A 137 27.52 17.85 18.65
N TYR A 138 27.34 16.53 18.71
CA TYR A 138 26.33 15.80 17.95
C TYR A 138 24.91 16.28 18.29
N HIS A 139 24.61 16.47 19.58
CA HIS A 139 23.26 16.80 20.04
C HIS A 139 22.84 18.19 19.55
N ALA A 140 23.73 19.17 19.69
CA ALA A 140 23.49 20.52 19.19
C ALA A 140 23.32 20.56 17.66
N ALA A 141 24.15 19.79 16.93
CA ALA A 141 24.03 19.70 15.47
C ALA A 141 22.73 19.02 15.04
N TYR A 142 22.33 17.92 15.67
CA TYR A 142 21.07 17.25 15.38
C TYR A 142 19.86 18.14 15.69
N ASP A 143 19.84 18.83 16.83
CA ASP A 143 18.75 19.75 17.18
C ASP A 143 18.64 20.91 16.17
N ALA A 144 19.77 21.51 15.79
CA ALA A 144 19.80 22.57 14.78
C ALA A 144 19.30 22.07 13.41
N ALA A 145 19.77 20.91 12.95
CA ALA A 145 19.32 20.30 11.70
C ALA A 145 17.84 19.93 11.74
N SER A 146 17.34 19.42 12.87
CA SER A 146 15.93 19.07 13.08
C SER A 146 15.03 20.30 13.03
N ARG A 147 15.41 21.40 13.71
CA ARG A 147 14.66 22.67 13.65
C ARG A 147 14.62 23.25 12.24
N ALA A 148 15.75 23.22 11.52
CA ALA A 148 15.82 23.67 10.13
C ALA A 148 14.97 22.79 9.20
N PHE A 149 15.03 21.47 9.39
CA PHE A 149 14.22 20.50 8.64
C PHE A 149 12.72 20.73 8.86
N ASP A 150 12.28 20.92 10.11
CA ASP A 150 10.89 21.19 10.44
C ASP A 150 10.42 22.53 9.84
N ALA A 151 11.27 23.55 9.83
CA ALA A 151 10.97 24.82 9.17
C ALA A 151 10.79 24.64 7.66
N ALA A 152 11.70 23.92 6.99
CA ALA A 152 11.60 23.60 5.57
C ALA A 152 10.37 22.77 5.23
N LYS A 153 9.96 21.85 6.10
CA LYS A 153 8.73 21.06 5.92
C LYS A 153 7.47 21.91 6.10
N ARG A 154 7.50 22.93 6.98
CA ARG A 154 6.37 23.86 7.20
C ARG A 154 6.16 24.84 6.05
N THR A 155 7.19 25.21 5.29
CA THR A 155 7.03 26.09 4.12
C THR A 155 6.21 25.42 3.02
N ARG A 156 6.10 24.07 3.03
CA ARG A 156 5.33 23.27 2.09
C ARG A 156 5.54 23.73 0.65
N THR A 157 6.73 23.45 0.11
CA THR A 157 7.08 23.80 -1.26
C THR A 157 6.38 22.83 -2.23
N PHE A 158 5.11 23.09 -2.52
CA PHE A 158 4.33 22.30 -3.50
C PHE A 158 3.90 23.18 -4.69
N PRO A 159 3.87 22.63 -5.90
CA PRO A 159 3.21 23.30 -7.01
C PRO A 159 1.70 23.37 -6.74
N GLN A 160 1.08 24.51 -7.02
CA GLN A 160 -0.38 24.57 -7.09
C GLN A 160 -0.83 23.84 -8.34
N ILE A 161 -1.49 22.70 -8.16
CA ILE A 161 -1.99 21.86 -9.24
C ILE A 161 -3.51 21.96 -9.27
N GLU A 162 -4.04 22.46 -10.38
CA GLU A 162 -5.47 22.44 -10.63
C GLU A 162 -5.92 21.06 -11.12
N GLU A 163 -6.84 20.45 -10.39
CA GLU A 163 -7.47 19.19 -10.76
C GLU A 163 -8.92 19.45 -11.19
N GLY A 164 -9.15 19.51 -12.51
CA GLY A 164 -10.47 19.66 -13.11
C GLY A 164 -11.30 18.36 -13.16
N GLY A 165 -12.46 18.40 -13.78
CA GLY A 165 -13.24 17.21 -14.14
C GLY A 165 -13.66 16.29 -12.97
N VAL A 166 -14.09 15.08 -13.34
CA VAL A 166 -14.57 14.03 -12.43
C VAL A 166 -13.40 13.47 -11.62
N LYS A 167 -13.60 13.29 -10.32
CA LYS A 167 -12.59 12.75 -9.42
C LYS A 167 -12.50 11.23 -9.46
N ASP A 168 -11.30 10.74 -9.21
CA ASP A 168 -11.02 9.32 -9.09
C ASP A 168 -11.71 8.71 -7.85
N SER A 169 -11.86 7.39 -7.86
CA SER A 169 -12.59 6.62 -6.85
C SER A 169 -11.75 6.19 -5.64
N LEU A 170 -10.44 6.44 -5.64
CA LEU A 170 -9.51 6.06 -4.57
C LEU A 170 -9.22 7.27 -3.67
N SER A 171 -8.74 8.36 -4.25
CA SER A 171 -8.39 9.57 -3.52
C SER A 171 -9.58 10.51 -3.37
N GLY A 172 -10.49 10.54 -4.35
CA GLY A 172 -11.55 11.55 -4.42
C GLY A 172 -11.05 12.99 -4.65
N ARG A 173 -9.75 13.16 -4.93
CA ARG A 173 -9.07 14.47 -5.01
C ARG A 173 -8.57 14.78 -6.40
N ARG A 174 -8.03 13.79 -7.11
CA ARG A 174 -7.40 13.95 -8.42
C ARG A 174 -8.35 13.58 -9.53
N SER A 175 -8.16 14.20 -10.69
CA SER A 175 -8.94 13.94 -11.90
C SER A 175 -8.75 12.49 -12.32
N ALA A 176 -9.83 11.77 -12.56
CA ALA A 176 -9.77 10.45 -13.17
C ALA A 176 -9.18 10.56 -14.58
N LEU A 177 -8.37 9.56 -14.99
CA LEU A 177 -7.84 9.50 -16.34
C LEU A 177 -8.96 9.30 -17.36
N HIS A 178 -8.86 10.00 -18.48
CA HIS A 178 -9.75 9.88 -19.63
C HIS A 178 -9.07 10.47 -20.88
N THR A 179 -9.65 10.21 -22.05
CA THR A 179 -9.28 10.85 -23.32
C THR A 179 -10.23 12.00 -23.63
N GLY A 180 -9.90 12.89 -24.55
CA GLY A 180 -10.71 14.06 -24.88
C GLY A 180 -12.09 13.73 -25.48
N ASP A 181 -12.21 12.57 -26.13
CA ASP A 181 -13.44 12.07 -26.75
C ASP A 181 -14.31 11.22 -25.81
N MET A 182 -13.80 10.82 -24.65
CA MET A 182 -14.50 9.96 -23.70
C MET A 182 -14.66 10.62 -22.34
N LYS A 183 -15.85 10.51 -21.76
CA LYS A 183 -16.03 10.81 -20.33
C LYS A 183 -15.26 9.78 -19.51
N ALA A 184 -14.78 10.19 -18.33
CA ALA A 184 -14.02 9.29 -17.45
C ALA A 184 -14.77 7.98 -17.13
N GLN A 185 -16.09 8.03 -16.94
CA GLN A 185 -16.87 6.82 -16.70
C GLN A 185 -16.79 5.84 -17.88
N ASP A 186 -16.93 6.33 -19.11
CA ASP A 186 -16.91 5.50 -20.32
C ASP A 186 -15.52 4.94 -20.59
N TYR A 187 -14.48 5.76 -20.39
CA TYR A 187 -13.07 5.34 -20.47
C TYR A 187 -12.80 4.15 -19.54
N TRP A 188 -13.15 4.28 -18.26
CA TRP A 188 -12.92 3.21 -17.27
C TRP A 188 -13.85 2.00 -17.47
N ALA A 189 -15.06 2.19 -17.99
CA ALA A 189 -15.92 1.09 -18.41
C ALA A 189 -15.30 0.28 -19.54
N GLN A 190 -14.59 0.92 -20.48
CA GLN A 190 -13.88 0.23 -21.55
C GLN A 190 -12.62 -0.49 -21.06
N VAL A 191 -11.83 0.13 -20.18
CA VAL A 191 -10.67 -0.53 -19.55
C VAL A 191 -11.09 -1.81 -18.82
N ALA A 192 -12.21 -1.77 -18.09
CA ALA A 192 -12.74 -2.92 -17.35
C ALA A 192 -13.25 -4.07 -18.25
N LYS A 193 -13.39 -3.86 -19.57
CA LYS A 193 -13.76 -4.92 -20.53
C LYS A 193 -12.54 -5.68 -21.06
N SER A 194 -11.32 -5.22 -20.77
CA SER A 194 -10.13 -5.95 -21.21
C SER A 194 -10.08 -7.33 -20.55
N PRO A 195 -9.79 -8.41 -21.32
CA PRO A 195 -9.68 -9.76 -20.75
C PRO A 195 -8.52 -9.91 -19.75
N ASN A 196 -7.53 -9.00 -19.74
CA ASN A 196 -6.41 -9.04 -18.80
C ASN A 196 -6.62 -8.17 -17.55
N ILE A 197 -7.82 -7.62 -17.36
CA ILE A 197 -8.20 -6.86 -16.18
C ILE A 197 -9.31 -7.61 -15.46
N THR A 198 -8.99 -8.13 -14.28
CA THR A 198 -9.96 -8.86 -13.47
C THR A 198 -10.91 -7.90 -12.74
N ARG A 199 -12.06 -8.41 -12.31
CA ARG A 199 -13.01 -7.63 -11.49
C ARG A 199 -12.47 -7.35 -10.08
N ALA A 200 -11.55 -8.19 -9.60
CA ALA A 200 -10.74 -7.91 -8.43
C ALA A 200 -9.93 -6.62 -8.62
N GLU A 201 -9.38 -6.40 -9.81
CA GLU A 201 -8.54 -5.25 -10.10
C GLU A 201 -9.32 -4.00 -10.46
N LEU A 202 -10.50 -4.08 -11.09
CA LEU A 202 -11.28 -2.90 -11.48
C LEU A 202 -12.77 -3.22 -11.54
N ARG A 203 -13.62 -2.41 -10.87
CA ARG A 203 -15.07 -2.60 -10.96
C ARG A 203 -15.60 -2.26 -12.36
N PRO A 204 -16.54 -3.07 -12.90
CA PRO A 204 -17.09 -2.90 -14.24
C PRO A 204 -17.99 -1.65 -14.35
N GLY A 205 -18.31 -1.27 -15.59
CA GLY A 205 -19.31 -0.25 -15.91
C GLY A 205 -18.89 1.19 -15.53
N GLY A 206 -17.59 1.43 -15.35
CA GLY A 206 -17.07 2.76 -14.99
C GLY A 206 -17.42 3.19 -13.56
N ARG A 207 -17.86 2.25 -12.72
CA ARG A 207 -18.17 2.46 -11.29
C ARG A 207 -16.93 2.71 -10.45
N GLU A 208 -15.77 2.32 -10.95
CA GLU A 208 -14.47 2.66 -10.40
C GLU A 208 -13.65 3.37 -11.48
N ARG A 209 -13.03 4.49 -11.10
CA ARG A 209 -12.24 5.36 -11.97
C ARG A 209 -10.94 5.67 -11.26
N LEU A 210 -9.81 5.54 -11.93
CA LEU A 210 -8.51 5.83 -11.34
C LEU A 210 -7.91 7.11 -11.95
N ASP A 211 -7.18 7.83 -11.12
CA ASP A 211 -6.17 8.80 -11.54
C ASP A 211 -4.86 8.05 -11.87
N ALA A 212 -3.80 8.78 -12.23
CA ALA A 212 -2.50 8.16 -12.50
C ALA A 212 -1.90 7.49 -11.27
N ILE A 213 -2.03 8.10 -10.08
CA ILE A 213 -1.43 7.57 -8.84
C ILE A 213 -2.13 6.27 -8.40
N GLY A 214 -3.45 6.24 -8.44
CA GLY A 214 -4.26 5.05 -8.18
C GLY A 214 -4.03 3.95 -9.20
N ALA A 215 -3.88 4.28 -10.49
CA ALA A 215 -3.48 3.32 -11.51
C ALA A 215 -2.09 2.73 -11.22
N ILE A 216 -1.12 3.54 -10.77
CA ILE A 216 0.22 3.06 -10.42
C ILE A 216 0.20 2.17 -9.17
N LYS A 217 -0.60 2.51 -8.16
CA LYS A 217 -0.82 1.60 -7.03
C LYS A 217 -1.39 0.25 -7.48
N ARG A 218 -2.38 0.27 -8.38
CA ARG A 218 -3.07 -0.94 -8.86
C ARG A 218 -2.19 -1.82 -9.75
N TRP A 219 -1.41 -1.20 -10.63
CA TRP A 219 -0.78 -1.89 -11.76
C TRP A 219 0.72 -1.66 -11.90
N GLY A 220 1.35 -0.92 -10.98
CA GLY A 220 2.80 -0.71 -10.95
C GLY A 220 3.63 -1.96 -10.63
N GLY A 221 2.98 -3.07 -10.27
CA GLY A 221 3.64 -4.35 -9.96
C GLY A 221 3.95 -4.55 -8.48
N LEU A 222 3.31 -3.79 -7.59
CA LEU A 222 3.49 -3.88 -6.13
C LEU A 222 2.33 -4.52 -5.38
N VAL A 223 1.17 -4.69 -6.03
CA VAL A 223 0.07 -5.50 -5.50
C VAL A 223 0.54 -6.95 -5.51
N LYS A 224 0.92 -7.46 -4.34
CA LYS A 224 1.17 -8.89 -4.13
C LYS A 224 -0.15 -9.59 -3.81
N SER A 225 -0.12 -10.86 -3.42
CA SER A 225 -1.25 -11.66 -2.90
C SER A 225 -1.83 -11.11 -1.59
N SER A 226 -2.07 -9.79 -1.53
CA SER A 226 -2.72 -9.10 -0.43
C SER A 226 -4.15 -9.64 -0.32
N PRO A 227 -4.57 -10.07 0.88
CA PRO A 227 -5.91 -10.63 1.05
C PRO A 227 -6.97 -9.55 0.81
N SER A 228 -8.18 -9.96 0.44
CA SER A 228 -9.31 -9.04 0.48
C SER A 228 -9.69 -8.75 1.94
N VAL A 229 -10.32 -7.60 2.20
CA VAL A 229 -10.86 -7.32 3.54
C VAL A 229 -11.94 -8.32 3.95
N SER A 230 -12.65 -8.91 2.98
CA SER A 230 -13.59 -10.01 3.22
C SER A 230 -12.89 -11.28 3.68
N LEU A 231 -11.67 -11.54 3.18
CA LEU A 231 -10.85 -12.67 3.62
C LEU A 231 -10.32 -12.44 5.03
N ILE A 232 -9.91 -11.21 5.37
CA ILE A 232 -9.54 -10.86 6.75
C ILE A 232 -10.73 -11.05 7.70
N ALA A 233 -11.90 -10.55 7.34
CA ALA A 233 -13.10 -10.68 8.16
C ALA A 233 -13.52 -12.15 8.38
N ALA A 234 -13.31 -13.00 7.37
CA ALA A 234 -13.63 -14.43 7.43
C ALA A 234 -12.44 -15.32 7.85
N ALA A 235 -11.31 -14.75 8.29
CA ALA A 235 -10.07 -15.50 8.46
C ALA A 235 -10.16 -16.59 9.55
N ASP A 236 -10.88 -16.31 10.64
CA ASP A 236 -11.12 -17.28 11.71
C ASP A 236 -12.03 -18.44 11.27
N PHE A 237 -13.11 -18.13 10.54
CA PHE A 237 -13.97 -19.12 9.92
C PHE A 237 -13.19 -19.96 8.91
N MET A 238 -12.38 -19.34 8.05
CA MET A 238 -11.55 -20.04 7.07
C MET A 238 -10.53 -20.97 7.76
N ALA A 239 -9.88 -20.51 8.83
CA ALA A 239 -8.95 -21.34 9.61
C ALA A 239 -9.65 -22.56 10.24
N ALA A 240 -10.90 -22.40 10.69
CA ALA A 240 -11.71 -23.50 11.19
C ALA A 240 -12.21 -24.43 10.05
N ALA A 241 -12.64 -23.87 8.92
CA ALA A 241 -13.09 -24.61 7.74
C ALA A 241 -11.98 -25.49 7.14
N LYS A 242 -10.72 -25.04 7.20
CA LYS A 242 -9.55 -25.84 6.82
C LYS A 242 -9.32 -27.08 7.67
N LYS A 243 -9.85 -27.13 8.89
CA LYS A 243 -9.84 -28.35 9.72
C LYS A 243 -10.87 -29.36 9.19
N GLU A 244 -11.97 -28.86 8.63
CA GLU A 244 -13.02 -29.64 7.95
C GLU A 244 -12.72 -29.82 6.44
N LYS A 245 -11.51 -30.32 6.11
CA LYS A 245 -10.96 -30.35 4.74
C LYS A 245 -11.93 -30.88 3.68
N SER A 246 -12.60 -32.00 3.95
CA SER A 246 -13.54 -32.62 3.00
C SER A 246 -14.76 -31.73 2.73
N ALA A 247 -15.29 -31.08 3.77
CA ALA A 247 -16.43 -30.18 3.63
C ALA A 247 -16.05 -28.90 2.88
N LEU A 248 -14.87 -28.33 3.16
CA LEU A 248 -14.37 -27.16 2.44
C LEU A 248 -14.07 -27.48 0.98
N ALA A 249 -13.43 -28.61 0.68
CA ALA A 249 -13.15 -29.05 -0.68
C ALA A 249 -14.43 -29.30 -1.48
N MET A 250 -15.44 -29.92 -0.86
CA MET A 250 -16.77 -30.11 -1.47
C MET A 250 -17.44 -28.77 -1.76
N TYR A 251 -17.38 -27.82 -0.81
CA TYR A 251 -17.93 -26.49 -1.03
C TYR A 251 -17.23 -25.77 -2.20
N ARG A 252 -15.90 -25.82 -2.26
CA ARG A 252 -15.10 -25.26 -3.35
C ARG A 252 -15.50 -25.85 -4.70
N ASP A 253 -15.55 -27.17 -4.81
CA ASP A 253 -15.92 -27.89 -6.03
C ASP A 253 -17.32 -27.49 -6.53
N ILE A 254 -18.27 -27.30 -5.61
CA ILE A 254 -19.63 -26.87 -5.96
C ILE A 254 -19.67 -25.42 -6.42
N VAL A 255 -18.89 -24.53 -5.81
CA VAL A 255 -18.76 -23.14 -6.27
C VAL A 255 -18.14 -23.09 -7.67
N GLU A 256 -17.07 -23.86 -7.90
CA GLU A 256 -16.35 -23.95 -9.18
C GLU A 256 -17.19 -24.56 -10.31
N LYS A 257 -18.05 -25.54 -10.00
CA LYS A 257 -18.94 -26.19 -10.99
C LYS A 257 -20.27 -25.47 -11.20
N SER A 258 -20.57 -24.46 -10.38
CA SER A 258 -21.76 -23.65 -10.55
C SER A 258 -21.57 -22.62 -11.68
N PRO A 259 -22.63 -21.94 -12.16
CA PRO A 259 -22.48 -20.83 -13.12
C PRO A 259 -21.57 -19.70 -12.62
N LEU A 260 -21.30 -19.61 -11.32
CA LEU A 260 -20.33 -18.65 -10.77
C LEU A 260 -18.89 -18.99 -11.17
N GLY A 261 -18.57 -20.27 -11.44
CA GLY A 261 -17.23 -20.77 -11.74
C GLY A 261 -16.52 -20.00 -12.84
N ASP A 262 -17.22 -19.69 -13.93
CA ASP A 262 -16.70 -18.95 -15.09
C ASP A 262 -16.33 -17.49 -14.77
N TYR A 263 -16.81 -16.96 -13.64
CA TYR A 263 -16.61 -15.59 -13.19
C TYR A 263 -15.66 -15.51 -11.98
N LEU A 264 -15.24 -16.65 -11.44
CA LEU A 264 -14.29 -16.69 -10.35
C LEU A 264 -12.91 -16.25 -10.83
N PHE A 265 -12.20 -15.56 -9.95
CA PHE A 265 -10.81 -15.19 -10.14
C PHE A 265 -10.06 -15.52 -8.85
N PRO A 266 -8.94 -16.25 -8.93
CA PRO A 266 -8.11 -16.52 -7.76
C PRO A 266 -7.47 -15.21 -7.29
N VAL A 267 -7.57 -14.93 -5.99
CA VAL A 267 -6.96 -13.78 -5.32
C VAL A 267 -5.89 -14.19 -4.30
N SER A 268 -5.70 -15.50 -4.12
CA SER A 268 -4.77 -16.10 -3.18
C SER A 268 -4.11 -17.33 -3.80
N SER A 269 -2.88 -17.64 -3.36
CA SER A 269 -2.18 -18.89 -3.67
C SER A 269 -2.59 -20.06 -2.76
N ASP A 270 -3.59 -19.85 -1.90
CA ASP A 270 -4.10 -20.86 -0.99
C ASP A 270 -4.85 -21.95 -1.75
N VAL A 271 -4.29 -23.17 -1.72
CA VAL A 271 -4.83 -24.31 -2.47
C VAL A 271 -6.16 -24.80 -1.91
N ASP A 272 -6.47 -24.56 -0.63
CA ASP A 272 -7.74 -24.97 -0.03
C ASP A 272 -8.86 -24.00 -0.44
N TRP A 273 -8.53 -22.71 -0.53
CA TRP A 273 -9.47 -21.66 -0.93
C TRP A 273 -8.77 -20.47 -1.61
N PRO A 274 -8.66 -20.48 -2.96
CA PRO A 274 -7.94 -19.43 -3.69
C PRO A 274 -8.78 -18.16 -3.90
N TYR A 275 -10.06 -18.17 -3.51
CA TYR A 275 -11.04 -17.11 -3.81
C TYR A 275 -11.21 -16.12 -2.65
N GLY A 276 -11.94 -15.03 -2.89
CA GLY A 276 -12.27 -14.03 -1.87
C GLY A 276 -13.07 -14.62 -0.70
N GLY A 277 -12.90 -14.05 0.50
CA GLY A 277 -13.65 -14.47 1.69
C GLY A 277 -15.13 -14.10 1.64
N ASP A 278 -15.54 -13.22 0.73
CA ASP A 278 -16.93 -12.80 0.53
C ASP A 278 -17.82 -13.96 0.06
N LEU A 279 -17.25 -14.96 -0.60
CA LEU A 279 -17.95 -16.19 -0.97
C LEU A 279 -18.26 -17.11 0.23
N PHE A 280 -17.79 -16.80 1.43
CA PHE A 280 -18.25 -17.47 2.65
C PHE A 280 -19.50 -16.84 3.26
N PHE A 281 -20.10 -15.82 2.64
CA PHE A 281 -21.32 -15.15 3.13
C PHE A 281 -22.52 -15.48 2.24
N LEU A 282 -23.62 -15.89 2.85
CA LEU A 282 -24.87 -16.18 2.12
C LEU A 282 -25.42 -14.94 1.43
N GLU A 283 -25.13 -13.75 1.96
CA GLU A 283 -25.55 -12.46 1.43
C GLU A 283 -24.86 -12.14 0.10
N THR A 284 -23.62 -12.61 -0.09
CA THR A 284 -22.89 -12.50 -1.36
C THR A 284 -23.50 -13.40 -2.43
N LEU A 285 -23.95 -14.60 -2.04
CA LEU A 285 -24.54 -15.61 -2.92
C LEU A 285 -26.01 -15.29 -3.26
N THR A 286 -26.27 -14.06 -3.70
CA THR A 286 -27.56 -13.62 -4.23
C THR A 286 -27.36 -13.14 -5.68
N PRO A 287 -28.34 -13.30 -6.58
CA PRO A 287 -28.19 -12.88 -7.98
C PRO A 287 -27.74 -11.41 -8.12
N GLU A 288 -28.33 -10.51 -7.33
CA GLU A 288 -27.99 -9.08 -7.34
C GLU A 288 -26.54 -8.84 -6.91
N ARG A 289 -26.10 -9.41 -5.78
CA ARG A 289 -24.72 -9.22 -5.29
C ARG A 289 -23.67 -9.88 -6.18
N LEU A 290 -23.96 -11.04 -6.77
CA LEU A 290 -23.06 -11.68 -7.73
C LEU A 290 -22.99 -10.91 -9.05
N GLY A 291 -24.10 -10.36 -9.55
CA GLY A 291 -24.10 -9.44 -10.68
C GLY A 291 -23.24 -8.20 -10.40
N ASP A 292 -23.33 -7.66 -9.19
CA ASP A 292 -22.55 -6.50 -8.78
C ASP A 292 -21.05 -6.76 -8.65
N SER A 293 -20.65 -7.81 -7.93
CA SER A 293 -19.25 -8.09 -7.57
C SER A 293 -18.52 -8.91 -8.63
N TYR A 294 -19.20 -9.86 -9.25
CA TYR A 294 -18.63 -10.83 -10.19
C TYR A 294 -19.15 -10.68 -11.62
N GLY A 295 -20.23 -9.90 -11.83
CA GLY A 295 -20.83 -9.71 -13.15
C GLY A 295 -21.57 -10.91 -13.70
N LEU A 296 -22.02 -11.79 -12.82
CA LEU A 296 -22.91 -12.87 -13.19
C LEU A 296 -24.29 -12.27 -13.50
N GLU A 297 -24.54 -11.98 -14.78
CA GLU A 297 -25.82 -11.48 -15.26
C GLU A 297 -26.80 -12.65 -15.41
N GLN A 298 -27.95 -12.58 -14.74
CA GLN A 298 -29.03 -13.58 -14.79
C GLN A 298 -28.60 -15.02 -14.41
N SER A 299 -28.41 -15.25 -13.11
CA SER A 299 -28.28 -16.62 -12.59
C SER A 299 -29.66 -17.23 -12.30
N ASP A 300 -29.91 -18.44 -12.81
CA ASP A 300 -31.04 -19.24 -12.34
C ASP A 300 -30.94 -19.45 -10.81
N ALA A 301 -32.06 -19.25 -10.11
CA ALA A 301 -32.09 -19.36 -8.65
C ALA A 301 -31.74 -20.78 -8.14
N GLY A 302 -32.00 -21.80 -8.95
CA GLY A 302 -31.76 -23.22 -8.62
C GLY A 302 -30.28 -23.54 -8.35
N PRO A 303 -29.37 -23.36 -9.33
CA PRO A 303 -27.94 -23.58 -9.15
C PRO A 303 -27.34 -22.80 -7.98
N LEU A 304 -27.74 -21.54 -7.77
CA LEU A 304 -27.26 -20.75 -6.64
C LEU A 304 -27.76 -21.29 -5.30
N GLU A 305 -28.99 -21.80 -5.22
CA GLU A 305 -29.50 -22.39 -3.98
C GLU A 305 -28.73 -23.67 -3.60
N VAL A 306 -28.23 -24.43 -4.57
CA VAL A 306 -27.31 -25.57 -4.30
C VAL A 306 -26.02 -25.07 -3.64
N VAL A 307 -25.41 -24.00 -4.14
CA VAL A 307 -24.21 -23.40 -3.54
C VAL A 307 -24.51 -22.93 -2.11
N ARG A 308 -25.64 -22.23 -1.92
CA ARG A 308 -26.07 -21.72 -0.60
C ARG A 308 -26.35 -22.84 0.41
N GLN A 309 -26.98 -23.93 -0.01
CA GLN A 309 -27.23 -25.10 0.84
C GLN A 309 -25.92 -25.77 1.27
N ASN A 310 -24.94 -25.85 0.37
CA ASN A 310 -23.62 -26.39 0.70
C ASN A 310 -22.83 -25.48 1.64
N LEU A 311 -22.91 -24.16 1.47
CA LEU A 311 -22.37 -23.22 2.44
C LEU A 311 -23.01 -23.38 3.83
N ARG A 312 -24.34 -23.57 3.90
CA ARG A 312 -25.02 -23.89 5.17
C ARG A 312 -24.54 -25.23 5.76
N SER A 313 -24.24 -26.23 4.92
CA SER A 313 -23.67 -27.51 5.37
C SER A 313 -22.28 -27.30 5.97
N LEU A 314 -21.43 -26.51 5.30
CA LEU A 314 -20.11 -26.14 5.80
C LEU A 314 -20.22 -25.43 7.16
N TYR A 315 -21.14 -24.47 7.32
CA TYR A 315 -21.38 -23.83 8.63
C TYR A 315 -21.71 -24.83 9.74
N ARG A 316 -22.52 -25.86 9.47
CA ARG A 316 -22.85 -26.90 10.45
C ARG A 316 -21.64 -27.76 10.80
N LYS A 317 -20.81 -28.10 9.81
CA LYS A 317 -19.57 -28.87 10.02
C LYS A 317 -18.55 -28.10 10.85
N VAL A 318 -18.35 -26.83 10.53
CA VAL A 318 -17.43 -25.93 11.24
C VAL A 318 -18.00 -25.49 12.60
N ASN A 319 -19.30 -25.63 12.81
CA ASN A 319 -20.03 -25.15 13.99
C ASN A 319 -19.85 -23.64 14.24
N SER A 320 -19.75 -22.86 13.16
CA SER A 320 -19.67 -21.39 13.23
C SER A 320 -20.05 -20.76 11.89
N ARG A 321 -20.09 -19.42 11.84
CA ARG A 321 -20.32 -18.61 10.64
C ARG A 321 -19.29 -17.49 10.60
N PRO A 322 -18.87 -17.04 9.40
CA PRO A 322 -17.99 -15.89 9.28
C PRO A 322 -18.70 -14.61 9.73
N ARG A 323 -17.91 -13.65 10.21
CA ARG A 323 -18.40 -12.33 10.62
C ARG A 323 -18.00 -11.31 9.55
N PRO A 324 -18.87 -10.37 9.16
CA PRO A 324 -18.55 -9.40 8.12
C PRO A 324 -17.68 -8.23 8.62
N TYR A 325 -17.17 -8.33 9.86
CA TYR A 325 -16.42 -7.28 10.52
C TYR A 325 -14.98 -7.71 10.73
N TYR A 326 -14.07 -6.76 10.59
CA TYR A 326 -12.65 -6.87 10.90
C TYR A 326 -12.23 -5.63 11.68
N ALA A 327 -11.10 -5.70 12.37
CA ALA A 327 -10.49 -4.57 13.05
C ALA A 327 -9.37 -3.97 12.19
N ILE A 328 -9.25 -2.64 12.22
CA ILE A 328 -8.05 -1.93 11.80
C ILE A 328 -7.28 -1.58 13.07
N ILE A 329 -6.06 -2.09 13.19
CA ILE A 329 -5.16 -1.85 14.30
C ILE A 329 -4.16 -0.81 13.83
N ALA A 330 -4.25 0.39 14.38
CA ALA A 330 -3.31 1.48 14.15
C ALA A 330 -2.63 1.82 15.48
N LEU A 331 -1.30 1.69 15.52
CA LEU A 331 -0.48 1.97 16.68
C LEU A 331 0.58 3.02 16.30
N ASP A 332 0.90 3.90 17.25
CA ASP A 332 1.87 5.00 17.13
C ASP A 332 2.64 5.08 18.44
N GLY A 333 3.96 5.32 18.38
CA GLY A 333 4.82 5.32 19.55
C GLY A 333 4.68 6.59 20.39
N ASP A 334 4.25 6.46 21.65
CA ASP A 334 4.12 7.61 22.53
C ASP A 334 5.46 8.30 22.83
N GLY A 335 5.57 9.55 22.41
CA GLY A 335 6.72 10.40 22.76
C GLY A 335 8.02 10.05 22.03
N MET A 336 7.95 9.38 20.87
CA MET A 336 9.15 9.02 20.10
C MET A 336 10.04 10.21 19.74
N GLY A 337 9.45 11.37 19.42
CA GLY A 337 10.23 12.60 19.22
C GLY A 337 11.04 13.02 20.46
N ARG A 338 10.50 12.84 21.67
CA ARG A 338 11.25 13.10 22.91
C ARG A 338 12.38 12.10 23.12
N MET A 339 12.15 10.83 22.82
CA MET A 339 13.18 9.79 22.93
C MET A 339 14.36 10.08 21.99
N VAL A 340 14.06 10.44 20.74
CA VAL A 340 15.08 10.83 19.76
C VAL A 340 15.82 12.09 20.19
N ASN A 341 15.12 13.12 20.68
CA ASN A 341 15.75 14.35 21.17
C ASN A 341 16.62 14.16 22.43
N ASN A 342 16.42 13.07 23.17
CA ASN A 342 17.23 12.74 24.34
C ASN A 342 18.53 12.01 23.98
N CYS A 343 18.70 11.51 22.75
CA CYS A 343 19.94 10.91 22.28
C CYS A 343 21.03 11.99 22.17
N ARG A 344 22.02 11.96 23.06
CA ARG A 344 23.13 12.93 23.15
C ARG A 344 24.29 12.58 22.22
N THR A 345 24.38 11.33 21.80
CA THR A 345 25.44 10.84 20.92
C THR A 345 24.88 10.10 19.71
N GLU A 346 25.66 10.01 18.64
CA GLU A 346 25.32 9.20 17.47
C GLU A 346 25.06 7.73 17.84
N GLY A 347 25.86 7.17 18.74
CA GLY A 347 25.72 5.78 19.20
C GLY A 347 24.42 5.52 19.96
N GLU A 348 23.96 6.49 20.77
CA GLU A 348 22.65 6.41 21.43
C GLU A 348 21.51 6.44 20.41
N HIS A 349 21.58 7.32 19.40
CA HIS A 349 20.57 7.42 18.36
C HIS A 349 20.53 6.14 17.50
N GLN A 350 21.68 5.60 17.11
CA GLN A 350 21.77 4.32 16.40
C GLN A 350 21.20 3.17 17.25
N SER A 351 21.49 3.14 18.54
CA SER A 351 20.98 2.12 19.46
C SER A 351 19.45 2.19 19.60
N LEU A 352 18.88 3.40 19.72
CA LEU A 352 17.43 3.61 19.68
C LEU A 352 16.84 3.11 18.35
N SER A 353 17.47 3.46 17.23
CA SER A 353 17.05 3.02 15.90
C SER A 353 17.07 1.50 15.75
N GLN A 354 18.10 0.81 16.25
CA GLN A 354 18.18 -0.65 16.23
C GLN A 354 17.06 -1.30 17.03
N ASN A 355 16.70 -0.74 18.19
CA ASN A 355 15.58 -1.23 19.00
C ASN A 355 14.24 -1.07 18.28
N ILE A 356 14.03 0.07 17.61
CA ILE A 356 12.84 0.33 16.80
C ILE A 356 12.73 -0.67 15.63
N ILE A 357 13.83 -0.91 14.92
CA ILE A 357 13.87 -1.92 13.84
C ILE A 357 13.59 -3.32 14.37
N ALA A 358 14.16 -3.68 15.52
CA ALA A 358 13.93 -4.98 16.15
C ALA A 358 12.49 -5.17 16.62
N PHE A 359 11.82 -4.09 17.07
CA PHE A 359 10.39 -4.09 17.36
C PHE A 359 9.57 -4.31 16.08
N ALA A 360 9.78 -3.49 15.05
CA ALA A 360 9.07 -3.59 13.76
C ALA A 360 9.17 -5.01 13.16
N GLY A 361 10.37 -5.60 13.21
CA GLY A 361 10.61 -6.97 12.72
C GLY A 361 9.80 -8.06 13.44
N LYS A 362 9.31 -7.81 14.65
CA LYS A 362 8.45 -8.74 15.42
C LYS A 362 6.97 -8.55 15.16
N VAL A 363 6.55 -7.39 14.66
CA VAL A 363 5.14 -7.05 14.43
C VAL A 363 4.51 -7.98 13.40
N ARG A 364 5.12 -8.10 12.22
CA ARG A 364 4.56 -8.88 11.11
C ARG A 364 4.32 -10.36 11.48
N PRO A 365 5.30 -11.10 12.03
CA PRO A 365 5.07 -12.48 12.48
C PRO A 365 3.99 -12.60 13.57
N LEU A 366 3.89 -11.62 14.48
CA LEU A 366 2.88 -11.63 15.52
C LEU A 366 1.47 -11.45 14.95
N VAL A 367 1.28 -10.49 14.05
CA VAL A 367 0.01 -10.24 13.37
C VAL A 367 -0.41 -11.46 12.53
N GLU A 368 0.51 -12.03 11.76
CA GLU A 368 0.26 -13.21 10.93
C GLU A 368 -0.11 -14.45 11.76
N LYS A 369 0.56 -14.67 12.90
CA LYS A 369 0.22 -15.73 13.86
C LYS A 369 -1.24 -15.61 14.34
N HIS A 370 -1.76 -14.39 14.42
CA HIS A 370 -3.13 -14.09 14.84
C HIS A 370 -4.08 -13.90 13.64
N LEU A 371 -3.76 -14.48 12.47
CA LEU A 371 -4.60 -14.44 11.26
C LEU A 371 -4.81 -13.03 10.67
N GLY A 372 -4.03 -12.06 11.12
CA GLY A 372 -4.06 -10.70 10.60
C GLY A 372 -3.11 -10.50 9.42
N HIS A 373 -3.17 -9.29 8.85
CA HIS A 373 -2.31 -8.83 7.77
C HIS A 373 -1.69 -7.48 8.12
N THR A 374 -0.36 -7.42 8.10
CA THR A 374 0.39 -6.18 8.33
C THR A 374 0.57 -5.42 7.03
N VAL A 375 0.06 -4.19 6.99
CA VAL A 375 0.18 -3.24 5.87
C VAL A 375 1.54 -2.55 5.93
N TYR A 376 1.89 -2.02 7.10
CA TYR A 376 3.21 -1.49 7.40
C TYR A 376 3.52 -1.64 8.90
N ALA A 377 4.81 -1.81 9.18
CA ALA A 377 5.40 -1.76 10.51
C ALA A 377 6.69 -0.93 10.40
N GLY A 378 6.53 0.38 10.22
CA GLY A 378 7.57 1.29 9.77
C GLY A 378 8.31 1.95 10.92
N GLY A 379 8.88 1.15 11.82
CA GLY A 379 9.46 1.62 13.07
C GLY A 379 8.46 1.48 14.22
N ASP A 380 8.06 2.59 14.85
CA ASP A 380 7.06 2.60 15.92
C ASP A 380 5.61 2.60 15.40
N ASP A 381 5.39 3.09 14.18
CA ASP A 381 4.07 3.13 13.55
C ASP A 381 3.69 1.77 12.95
N VAL A 382 2.52 1.26 13.33
CA VAL A 382 1.96 0.00 12.83
C VAL A 382 0.57 0.21 12.28
N LEU A 383 0.32 -0.37 11.09
CA LEU A 383 -1.03 -0.56 10.56
C LEU A 383 -1.23 -2.02 10.16
N ALA A 384 -2.21 -2.65 10.79
CA ALA A 384 -2.59 -4.02 10.52
C ALA A 384 -4.12 -4.17 10.46
N LEU A 385 -4.58 -5.23 9.79
CA LEU A 385 -5.97 -5.65 9.80
C LEU A 385 -6.05 -7.05 10.41
N ALA A 386 -7.05 -7.30 11.25
CA ALA A 386 -7.24 -8.59 11.90
C ALA A 386 -8.72 -8.98 11.98
N PRO A 387 -9.08 -10.27 11.99
CA PRO A 387 -10.43 -10.67 12.31
C PRO A 387 -10.78 -10.26 13.74
N LEU A 388 -12.05 -9.99 14.01
CA LEU A 388 -12.49 -9.53 15.35
C LEU A 388 -12.11 -10.49 16.48
N SER A 389 -12.00 -11.78 16.21
CA SER A 389 -11.71 -12.81 17.20
C SER A 389 -10.26 -12.81 17.70
N THR A 390 -9.34 -12.13 17.01
CA THR A 390 -7.91 -12.11 17.36
C THR A 390 -7.31 -10.70 17.38
N ALA A 391 -8.14 -9.67 17.26
CA ALA A 391 -7.70 -8.28 17.16
C ALA A 391 -7.23 -7.68 18.51
N LEU A 392 -7.84 -8.10 19.61
CA LEU A 392 -7.44 -7.79 20.99
C LEU A 392 -6.52 -8.90 21.51
#